data_AF-A0A1M6X510-F1
#
_entry.id   AF-A0A1M6X510-F1
#
_cell.length_a   1.000
_cell.length_b   1.000
_cell.length_c   1.000
_cell.angle_alpha   90.00
_cell.angle_beta   90.00
_cell.angle_gamma   90.00
#
_symmetry.space_group_name_H-M   'P 1'
#
loop_
_entity.id
_entity.type
_entity.pdbx_description
1 polymer ?
#
loop_
_entity_poly.entity_id
_entity_poly.type
_entity_poly.pdbx_seq_one_letter_code
_entity_poly.pdbx_strand_id
1 'polypeptide(L)'
;MEQGNINWILAIACLLAGVGIGALGYHLLNGGARNAQKLRQRLAERDRELSELRTGLGEHFDRANGLLDALLANGQNLQQEMQDSAAQLGSSQPRKPDFQQADETSDDVNAPRDYADGNRGTLSEDFGLKSDNDTPAQPPRY
;
A
#
# COMPACT_ATOMS: atom_id res chain seq x y z
N MET A 1 16.26 5.48 88.52
CA MET A 1 14.86 5.36 88.06
C MET A 1 14.67 5.99 86.67
N GLU A 2 15.23 7.18 86.40
CA GLU A 2 15.10 7.89 85.10
C GLU A 2 15.59 7.12 83.85
N GLN A 3 16.67 6.33 83.96
CA GLN A 3 17.28 5.65 82.81
C GLN A 3 16.39 4.55 82.18
N GLY A 4 15.57 3.87 83.00
CA GLY A 4 14.66 2.81 82.51
C GLY A 4 13.52 3.36 81.66
N ASN A 5 13.00 4.54 82.01
CA ASN A 5 11.93 5.20 81.29
C ASN A 5 12.41 5.67 79.90
N ILE A 6 13.62 6.25 79.83
CA ILE A 6 14.22 6.69 78.57
C ILE A 6 14.44 5.51 77.61
N ASN A 7 14.95 4.37 78.11
CA ASN A 7 15.22 3.21 77.26
C ASN A 7 13.93 2.61 76.66
N TRP A 8 12.86 2.54 77.45
CA TRP A 8 11.57 2.03 76.97
C TRP A 8 10.89 2.99 75.99
N ILE A 9 10.99 4.31 76.22
CA ILE A 9 10.50 5.34 75.28
C ILE A 9 11.27 5.27 73.96
N LEU A 10 12.59 5.12 74.00
CA LEU A 10 13.41 4.96 72.79
C LEU A 10 13.05 3.68 72.03
N ALA A 11 12.80 2.57 72.73
CA ALA A 11 12.36 1.31 72.12
C ALA A 11 11.01 1.48 71.39
N ILE A 12 10.04 2.15 72.00
CA ILE A 12 8.73 2.42 71.38
C ILE A 12 8.86 3.39 70.20
N ALA A 13 9.65 4.45 70.35
CA ALA A 13 9.88 5.43 69.29
C ALA A 13 10.55 4.80 68.07
N CYS A 14 11.55 3.94 68.28
CA CYS A 14 12.21 3.19 67.21
C CYS A 14 11.27 2.20 66.53
N LEU A 15 10.42 1.51 67.30
CA LEU A 15 9.42 0.59 66.75
C LEU A 15 8.41 1.34 65.88
N LEU A 16 7.88 2.47 66.35
CA LEU A 16 6.96 3.30 65.56
C LEU A 16 7.62 3.86 64.30
N ALA A 17 8.85 4.36 64.41
CA ALA A 17 9.61 4.85 63.27
C ALA A 17 9.86 3.72 62.24
N GLY A 18 10.24 2.52 62.71
CA GLY A 18 10.46 1.36 61.87
C GLY A 18 9.19 0.87 61.16
N VAL A 19 8.05 0.84 61.85
CA VAL A 19 6.75 0.50 61.25
C VAL A 19 6.36 1.53 60.20
N GLY A 20 6.53 2.82 60.49
CA GLY A 20 6.24 3.89 59.54
C GLY A 20 7.08 3.78 58.27
N ILE A 21 8.40 3.61 58.42
CA ILE A 21 9.34 3.47 57.29
C ILE A 21 9.06 2.18 56.52
N GLY A 22 8.80 1.07 57.21
CA GLY A 22 8.50 -0.22 56.60
C GLY A 22 7.21 -0.21 55.78
N ALA A 23 6.14 0.41 56.31
CA ALA A 23 4.88 0.56 55.60
C ALA A 23 5.04 1.46 54.36
N LEU A 24 5.79 2.55 54.47
CA LEU A 24 6.08 3.44 53.34
C LEU A 24 6.86 2.70 52.26
N GLY A 25 7.92 1.97 52.64
CA GLY A 25 8.73 1.15 51.74
C GLY A 25 7.89 0.11 51.02
N TYR A 26 7.05 -0.64 51.74
CA TYR A 26 6.15 -1.62 51.13
C TYR A 26 5.16 -0.98 50.15
N HIS A 27 4.60 0.18 50.49
CA HIS A 27 3.66 0.88 49.61
C HIS A 27 4.32 1.35 48.30
N LEU A 28 5.54 1.89 48.37
CA LEU A 28 6.32 2.31 47.20
C LEU A 28 6.70 1.12 46.30
N LEU A 29 7.19 0.03 46.90
CA LEU A 29 7.57 -1.17 46.16
C LEU A 29 6.35 -1.89 45.54
N ASN A 30 5.23 -1.98 46.26
CA ASN A 30 4.00 -2.58 45.76
C ASN A 30 3.39 -1.77 44.59
N GLY A 31 3.49 -0.44 44.63
CA GLY A 31 3.14 0.42 43.50
C GLY A 31 4.05 0.21 42.29
N GLY A 32 5.37 0.12 42.51
CA GLY A 32 6.36 -0.15 41.47
C GLY A 32 6.19 -1.51 40.79
N ALA A 33 5.89 -2.57 41.56
CA ALA A 33 5.71 -3.92 41.04
C ALA A 33 4.53 -4.02 40.05
N ARG A 34 3.41 -3.37 40.36
CA ARG A 34 2.23 -3.30 39.47
C ARG A 34 2.55 -2.58 38.16
N ASN A 35 3.34 -1.50 38.22
CA ASN A 35 3.77 -0.77 37.02
C ASN A 35 4.74 -1.60 36.17
N ALA A 36 5.66 -2.33 36.80
CA ALA A 36 6.56 -3.24 36.09
C ALA A 36 5.82 -4.39 35.40
N GLN A 37 4.77 -4.94 36.01
CA GLN A 37 3.90 -5.93 35.37
C GLN A 37 3.16 -5.36 34.16
N LYS A 38 2.58 -4.15 34.28
CA LYS A 38 1.95 -3.46 33.15
C LYS A 38 2.93 -3.19 32.00
N LEU A 39 4.19 -2.84 32.31
CA LEU A 39 5.21 -2.61 31.30
C LEU A 39 5.57 -3.91 30.57
N ARG A 40 5.71 -5.03 31.29
CA ARG A 40 5.92 -6.36 30.68
C ARG A 40 4.76 -6.77 29.79
N GLN A 41 3.53 -6.50 30.21
CA GLN A 41 2.35 -6.78 29.39
C GLN A 41 2.34 -5.96 28.10
N ARG A 42 2.67 -4.66 28.18
CA ARG A 42 2.80 -3.80 27.01
C ARG A 42 3.90 -4.27 26.06
N LEU A 43 5.02 -4.77 26.57
CA LEU A 43 6.08 -5.35 25.75
C LEU A 43 5.59 -6.60 25.01
N ALA A 44 4.91 -7.51 25.71
CA ALA A 44 4.35 -8.71 25.09
C ALA A 44 3.30 -8.37 24.00
N GLU A 45 2.48 -7.34 24.22
CA GLU A 45 1.53 -6.84 23.21
C GLU A 45 2.24 -6.22 22.00
N ARG A 46 3.31 -5.43 22.21
CA ARG A 46 4.11 -4.85 21.12
C ARG A 46 4.85 -5.91 20.32
N ASP A 47 5.43 -6.91 20.98
CA ASP A 47 6.13 -8.01 20.32
C ASP A 47 5.17 -8.80 19.42
N ARG A 48 3.93 -8.98 19.89
CA ARG A 48 2.88 -9.60 19.10
C ARG A 48 2.54 -8.77 17.85
N GLU A 49 2.34 -7.47 17.99
CA GLU A 49 2.06 -6.57 16.87
C GLU A 49 3.20 -6.55 15.85
N LEU A 50 4.46 -6.54 16.31
CA LEU A 50 5.63 -6.63 15.44
C LEU A 50 5.69 -7.97 14.70
N SER A 51 5.33 -9.07 15.35
CA SER A 51 5.25 -10.39 14.71
C SER A 51 4.17 -10.42 13.61
N GLU A 52 3.00 -9.84 13.88
CA GLU A 52 1.91 -9.77 12.90
C GLU A 52 2.31 -8.89 11.70
N LEU A 53 2.92 -7.72 11.92
CA LEU A 53 3.46 -6.86 10.86
C LEU A 53 4.55 -7.55 10.03
N ARG A 54 5.49 -8.25 10.70
CA ARG A 54 6.55 -9.00 10.02
C ARG A 54 5.98 -10.11 9.14
N THR A 55 4.96 -10.80 9.62
CA THR A 55 4.28 -11.86 8.86
C THR A 55 3.56 -11.27 7.64
N GLY A 56 2.86 -10.14 7.81
CA GLY A 56 2.23 -9.43 6.69
C GLY A 56 3.24 -8.96 5.64
N LEU A 57 4.39 -8.43 6.05
CA LEU A 57 5.48 -8.05 5.14
C LEU A 57 6.03 -9.24 4.36
N GLY A 58 6.20 -10.40 4.99
CA GLY A 58 6.62 -11.63 4.31
C GLY A 58 5.69 -11.99 3.15
N GLU A 59 4.39 -11.99 3.39
CA GLU A 59 3.38 -12.25 2.36
C GLU A 59 3.40 -11.20 1.22
N HIS A 60 3.72 -9.94 1.52
CA HIS A 60 3.90 -8.92 0.49
C HIS A 60 5.18 -9.13 -0.33
N PHE A 61 6.28 -9.58 0.30
CA PHE A 61 7.52 -9.92 -0.40
C PHE A 61 7.37 -11.17 -1.27
N ASP A 62 6.65 -12.20 -0.80
CA ASP A 62 6.37 -13.39 -1.60
C ASP A 62 5.53 -13.05 -2.83
N ARG A 63 4.50 -12.22 -2.66
CA ARG A 63 3.72 -11.70 -3.80
C ARG A 63 4.55 -10.82 -4.72
N ALA A 64 5.42 -9.96 -4.19
CA ALA A 64 6.31 -9.12 -4.99
C ALA A 64 7.31 -9.96 -5.79
N ASN A 65 7.88 -11.01 -5.20
CA ASN A 65 8.76 -11.96 -5.89
C ASN A 65 8.01 -12.67 -7.02
N GLY A 66 6.79 -13.14 -6.78
CA GLY A 66 5.97 -13.75 -7.85
C GLY A 66 5.68 -12.80 -9.01
N LEU A 67 5.41 -11.51 -8.73
CA LEU A 67 5.24 -10.49 -9.76
C LEU A 67 6.55 -10.18 -10.50
N LEU A 68 7.68 -10.16 -9.78
CA LEU A 68 9.02 -9.99 -10.37
C LEU A 68 9.36 -11.14 -11.32
N ASP A 69 9.09 -12.38 -10.93
CA ASP A 69 9.30 -13.56 -11.78
C ASP A 69 8.42 -13.50 -13.03
N ALA A 70 7.15 -13.12 -12.90
CA ALA A 70 6.26 -12.92 -14.04
C ALA A 70 6.75 -11.82 -14.97
N LEU A 71 7.26 -10.71 -14.43
CA LEU A 71 7.84 -9.62 -15.22
C LEU A 71 9.10 -10.08 -15.97
N LEU A 72 9.96 -10.85 -15.31
CA LEU A 72 11.17 -11.40 -15.92
C LEU A 72 10.83 -12.38 -17.05
N ALA A 73 9.83 -13.23 -16.85
CA ALA A 73 9.33 -14.15 -17.88
C ALA A 73 8.75 -13.38 -19.08
N ASN A 74 7.93 -12.34 -18.82
CA ASN A 74 7.37 -11.49 -19.86
C ASN A 74 8.45 -10.73 -20.64
N GLY A 75 9.48 -10.24 -19.95
CA GLY A 75 10.63 -9.58 -20.58
C GLY A 75 11.39 -10.52 -21.53
N GLN A 76 11.61 -11.77 -21.12
CA GLN A 76 12.24 -12.79 -21.96
C GLN A 76 11.38 -13.13 -23.19
N ASN A 77 10.07 -13.33 -23.00
CA ASN A 77 9.15 -13.60 -24.10
C ASN A 77 9.12 -12.45 -25.12
N LEU A 78 9.05 -11.20 -24.65
CA LEU A 78 9.09 -10.02 -25.52
C LEU A 78 10.41 -9.93 -26.29
N GLN A 79 11.53 -10.22 -25.63
CA GLN A 79 12.83 -10.25 -26.30
C GLN A 79 12.88 -11.32 -27.39
N GLN A 80 12.28 -12.48 -27.16
CA GLN A 80 12.21 -13.55 -28.14
C GLN A 80 11.29 -13.19 -29.32
N GLU A 81 10.10 -12.66 -29.06
CA GLU A 81 9.17 -12.18 -30.09
C GLU A 81 9.79 -11.05 -30.92
N MET A 82 10.56 -10.14 -30.30
CA MET A 82 11.28 -9.09 -31.00
C MET A 82 12.36 -9.66 -31.92
N GLN A 83 13.09 -10.68 -31.50
CA GLN A 83 14.08 -11.36 -32.35
C GLN A 83 13.40 -12.07 -33.52
N ASP A 84 12.30 -12.77 -33.28
CA ASP A 84 11.53 -13.47 -34.30
C ASP A 84 10.92 -12.49 -35.31
N SER A 85 10.34 -11.38 -34.83
CA SER A 85 9.79 -10.31 -35.65
C SER A 85 10.86 -9.59 -36.47
N ALA A 86 12.03 -9.32 -35.87
CA ALA A 86 13.15 -8.72 -36.58
C ALA A 86 13.70 -9.66 -37.67
N ALA A 87 13.78 -10.96 -37.41
CA ALA A 87 14.16 -11.95 -38.41
C ALA A 87 13.13 -12.03 -39.54
N GLN A 88 11.83 -12.01 -39.21
CA GLN A 88 10.75 -12.08 -40.18
C GLN A 88 10.67 -10.83 -41.06
N LEU A 89 10.77 -9.64 -40.47
CA LEU A 89 10.80 -8.36 -41.20
C LEU A 89 12.10 -8.19 -42.00
N GLY A 90 13.24 -8.65 -41.48
CA GLY A 90 14.51 -8.67 -42.21
C GLY A 90 14.51 -9.63 -43.41
N SER A 91 13.73 -10.71 -43.35
CA SER A 91 13.54 -11.66 -44.45
C SER A 91 12.48 -11.22 -45.47
N SER A 92 11.56 -10.33 -45.07
CA SER A 92 10.46 -9.87 -45.90
C SER A 92 10.87 -8.62 -46.66
N GLN A 93 11.44 -8.81 -47.86
CA GLN A 93 11.78 -7.71 -48.76
C GLN A 93 10.54 -6.82 -49.00
N PRO A 94 10.61 -5.49 -48.78
CA PRO A 94 9.47 -4.61 -48.93
C PRO A 94 8.98 -4.69 -50.38
N ARG A 95 7.80 -5.30 -50.57
CA ARG A 95 7.11 -5.29 -51.86
C ARG A 95 6.61 -3.86 -52.05
N LYS A 96 7.20 -3.15 -53.02
CA LYS A 96 6.72 -1.83 -53.45
C LYS A 96 5.20 -1.92 -53.65
N PRO A 97 4.39 -1.10 -52.96
CA PRO A 97 2.98 -1.00 -53.29
C PRO A 97 2.89 -0.49 -54.73
N ASP A 98 2.18 -1.20 -55.58
CA ASP A 98 1.88 -0.74 -56.92
C ASP A 98 0.76 0.30 -56.82
N PHE A 99 1.12 1.58 -56.88
CA PHE A 99 0.19 2.70 -56.78
C PHE A 99 -0.49 3.04 -58.11
N GLN A 100 -0.40 2.18 -59.13
CA GLN A 100 -0.92 2.47 -60.48
C GLN A 100 -2.43 2.25 -60.66
N GLN A 101 -3.17 1.93 -59.60
CA GLN A 101 -4.62 1.66 -59.68
C GLN A 101 -5.42 2.52 -58.70
N ALA A 102 -5.21 3.84 -58.73
CA ALA A 102 -5.97 4.81 -57.95
C ALA A 102 -6.32 6.06 -58.77
N ASP A 103 -6.71 5.85 -60.03
CA ASP A 103 -7.43 6.88 -60.79
C ASP A 103 -8.71 6.23 -61.34
N GLU A 104 -9.82 6.94 -61.23
CA GLU A 104 -11.17 6.57 -61.70
C GLU A 104 -12.09 5.72 -60.78
N THR A 105 -12.34 6.17 -59.54
CA THR A 105 -13.69 6.12 -58.92
C THR A 105 -13.71 6.94 -57.63
N SER A 106 -13.78 8.27 -57.77
CA SER A 106 -14.03 9.18 -56.65
C SER A 106 -15.53 9.34 -56.45
N ASP A 107 -16.18 8.35 -55.84
CA ASP A 107 -17.42 8.56 -55.10
C ASP A 107 -17.48 7.52 -53.98
N ASP A 108 -17.49 8.01 -52.74
CA ASP A 108 -17.68 7.26 -51.49
C ASP A 108 -16.52 6.37 -50.97
N VAL A 109 -15.31 6.95 -50.84
CA VAL A 109 -14.37 6.49 -49.82
C VAL A 109 -14.39 7.52 -48.68
N ASN A 110 -15.12 7.21 -47.61
CA ASN A 110 -15.14 8.04 -46.41
C ASN A 110 -13.71 8.10 -45.85
N ALA A 111 -13.07 9.27 -45.92
CA ALA A 111 -11.78 9.49 -45.27
C ALA A 111 -11.88 9.03 -43.80
N PRO A 112 -10.83 8.41 -43.22
CA PRO A 112 -10.86 7.97 -41.83
C PRO A 112 -11.38 9.11 -40.96
N ARG A 113 -12.53 8.88 -40.32
CA ARG A 113 -13.18 9.90 -39.52
C ARG A 113 -12.20 10.36 -38.45
N ASP A 114 -11.85 11.64 -38.48
CA ASP A 114 -11.10 12.27 -37.42
C ASP A 114 -11.97 12.24 -36.17
N TYR A 115 -11.57 11.45 -35.16
CA TYR A 115 -12.31 11.31 -33.91
C TYR A 115 -12.22 12.58 -33.04
N ALA A 116 -11.56 13.63 -33.53
CA ALA A 116 -11.43 14.93 -32.91
C ALA A 116 -12.22 16.03 -33.62
N ASP A 117 -13.32 15.72 -34.33
CA ASP A 117 -14.24 16.76 -34.81
C ASP A 117 -14.83 17.51 -33.61
N GLY A 118 -14.43 18.78 -33.49
CA GLY A 118 -14.09 19.47 -32.25
C GLY A 118 -15.23 19.93 -31.36
N ASN A 119 -16.36 19.23 -31.34
CA ASN A 119 -17.50 19.63 -30.50
C ASN A 119 -18.27 18.48 -29.84
N ARG A 120 -17.90 17.21 -30.08
CA ARG A 120 -18.59 16.04 -29.50
C ARG A 120 -17.61 14.90 -29.20
N GLY A 121 -16.81 15.05 -28.15
CA GLY A 121 -15.85 14.05 -27.69
C GLY A 121 -15.70 14.06 -26.17
N THR A 122 -15.01 13.07 -25.61
CA THR A 122 -14.73 13.01 -24.15
C THR A 122 -13.88 14.19 -23.65
N LEU A 123 -13.32 14.97 -24.57
CA LEU A 123 -12.53 16.18 -24.30
C LEU A 123 -13.29 17.48 -24.55
N SER A 124 -14.55 17.43 -25.02
CA SER A 124 -15.35 18.66 -25.15
C SER A 124 -15.80 19.15 -23.78
N GLU A 125 -15.81 20.47 -23.58
CA GLU A 125 -16.14 21.11 -22.30
C GLU A 125 -17.57 20.81 -21.80
N ASP A 126 -18.46 20.37 -22.70
CA ASP A 126 -19.84 19.98 -22.42
C ASP A 126 -20.00 18.48 -22.08
N PHE A 127 -18.90 17.71 -22.10
CA PHE A 127 -18.95 16.27 -21.87
C PHE A 127 -19.30 15.97 -20.40
N GLY A 128 -20.55 15.56 -20.17
CA GLY A 128 -21.07 15.21 -18.84
C GLY A 128 -21.99 16.26 -18.21
N LEU A 129 -22.19 17.40 -18.87
CA LEU A 129 -23.18 18.41 -18.46
C LEU A 129 -24.51 18.11 -19.17
N LYS A 130 -25.48 17.52 -18.46
CA LYS A 130 -26.84 17.35 -19.00
C LYS A 130 -27.52 18.73 -19.02
N SER A 131 -27.70 19.31 -20.20
CA SER A 131 -28.76 20.30 -20.43
C SER A 131 -30.03 19.55 -20.84
N ASP A 132 -31.16 19.81 -20.19
CA ASP A 132 -32.43 19.05 -20.23
C ASP A 132 -33.14 18.96 -21.60
N ASN A 133 -32.46 19.16 -22.74
CA ASN A 133 -33.07 19.07 -24.07
C ASN A 133 -32.37 18.17 -25.11
N ASP A 134 -31.29 17.45 -24.78
CA ASP A 134 -30.64 16.59 -25.79
C ASP A 134 -30.82 15.08 -25.55
N THR A 135 -31.38 14.44 -26.58
CA THR A 135 -31.58 12.99 -26.68
C THR A 135 -30.22 12.30 -26.65
N PRO A 136 -30.02 11.25 -25.83
CA PRO A 136 -28.73 10.58 -25.77
C PRO A 136 -28.38 9.97 -27.13
N ALA A 137 -27.22 10.32 -27.66
CA ALA A 137 -26.66 9.70 -28.86
C ALA A 137 -26.51 8.20 -28.61
N GLN A 138 -27.32 7.39 -29.30
CA GLN A 138 -27.22 5.93 -29.23
C GLN A 138 -25.93 5.48 -29.92
N PRO A 139 -25.13 4.61 -29.30
CA PRO A 139 -23.97 4.04 -29.96
C PRO A 139 -24.44 3.13 -31.12
N PRO A 140 -23.79 3.19 -32.29
CA PRO A 140 -24.12 2.31 -33.40
C PRO A 140 -23.87 0.85 -33.00
N ARG A 141 -24.87 0.00 -33.22
CA ARG A 141 -24.74 -1.45 -33.13
C ARG A 141 -24.00 -1.92 -34.37
N TYR A 142 -22.78 -2.42 -34.19
CA TYR A 142 -22.09 -3.28 -35.15
C TYR A 142 -22.57 -4.72 -34.96
#